data_AF-A0A7V3HLY0-F1
#
_entry.id   AF-A0A7V3HLY0-F1
#
_cell.length_a   1.000
_cell.length_b   1.000
_cell.length_c   1.000
_cell.angle_alpha   90.00
_cell.angle_beta   90.00
_cell.angle_gamma   90.00
#
_symmetry.space_group_name_H-M   'P 1'
#
loop_
_entity.id
_entity.type
_entity.pdbx_description
1 polymer ?
#
loop_
_entity_poly.entity_id
_entity_poly.type
_entity_poly.pdbx_seq_one_letter_code
_entity_poly.pdbx_strand_id
1 'polypeptide(L)'
;MAGLVLTTGLLAQSTFAYRYSDGDINNDQIVYSLAPTSDGGFILVGPSEGGLLDVGVVKLNSSGVVSWAKDLYVSDVEYGAAVIQSTDGGYVVAGCSVTDNMLLLKFNSSGGLTGYYSYGTSWDGAKSVIQDGSYIVMAGKRINPSDYFYDWFVVKVSYSKRHSELGEAFDLFGVFGWRSRFCLFNNKDIRRGIPHSRDPG
;
A
#
# COMPACT_ATOMS: atom_id res chain seq x y z
N MET A 1 14.29 2.96 -57.78
CA MET A 1 13.35 2.51 -56.73
C MET A 1 14.00 2.81 -55.40
N ALA A 2 13.36 3.66 -54.58
CA ALA A 2 13.84 3.99 -53.25
C ALA A 2 13.49 2.86 -52.28
N GLY A 3 14.50 2.33 -51.58
CA GLY A 3 14.31 1.44 -50.44
C GLY A 3 14.27 2.28 -49.16
N LEU A 4 13.08 2.47 -48.60
CA LEU A 4 12.88 3.01 -47.26
C LEU A 4 13.35 1.96 -46.25
N VAL A 5 14.41 2.25 -45.50
CA VAL A 5 14.79 1.47 -44.32
C VAL A 5 14.13 2.12 -43.11
N LEU A 6 12.99 1.57 -42.67
CA LEU A 6 12.42 1.86 -41.36
C LEU A 6 13.03 0.88 -40.36
N THR A 7 14.02 1.34 -39.60
CA THR A 7 14.43 0.64 -38.36
C THR A 7 14.43 1.65 -37.23
N THR A 8 13.28 1.87 -36.59
CA THR A 8 13.28 2.39 -35.22
C THR A 8 13.05 1.21 -34.29
N GLY A 9 14.06 0.35 -34.21
CA GLY A 9 14.14 -0.60 -33.11
C GLY A 9 14.26 0.21 -31.84
N LEU A 10 13.31 0.06 -30.92
CA LEU A 10 13.44 0.58 -29.56
C LEU A 10 14.63 -0.16 -28.94
N LEU A 11 15.83 0.41 -29.04
CA LEU A 11 16.94 -0.04 -28.23
C LEU A 11 16.61 0.42 -26.81
N ALA A 12 16.23 -0.52 -25.94
CA ALA A 12 16.10 -0.25 -24.52
C ALA A 12 17.49 0.10 -23.97
N GLN A 13 17.83 1.38 -24.01
CA GLN A 13 19.02 1.91 -23.34
C GLN A 13 18.61 2.28 -21.92
N SER A 14 19.33 1.76 -20.92
CA SER A 14 19.13 2.16 -19.54
C SER A 14 19.47 3.64 -19.36
N THR A 15 18.50 4.46 -18.96
CA THR A 15 18.74 5.89 -18.64
C THR A 15 19.50 6.04 -17.33
N PHE A 16 19.20 5.22 -16.33
CA PHE A 16 19.96 5.12 -15.07
C PHE A 16 19.80 3.72 -14.45
N ALA A 17 20.73 3.36 -13.58
CA ALA A 17 20.66 2.18 -12.72
C ALA A 17 21.31 2.51 -11.37
N TYR A 18 20.52 2.47 -10.31
CA TYR A 18 20.97 2.71 -8.94
C TYR A 18 20.63 1.52 -8.05
N ARG A 19 21.48 1.29 -7.06
CA ARG A 19 21.16 0.46 -5.90
C ARG A 19 20.81 1.40 -4.75
N TYR A 20 19.68 1.15 -4.09
CA TYR A 20 19.20 1.97 -2.97
C TYR A 20 19.37 1.29 -1.61
N SER A 21 19.88 0.06 -1.57
CA SER A 21 20.22 -0.67 -0.33
C SER A 21 21.72 -0.67 -0.07
N ASP A 22 22.10 -0.69 1.20
CA ASP A 22 23.49 -0.81 1.66
C ASP A 22 24.11 -2.20 1.39
N GLY A 23 23.24 -3.19 1.15
CA GLY A 23 23.62 -4.55 0.82
C GLY A 23 23.93 -5.44 2.01
N ASP A 24 23.37 -5.12 3.18
CA ASP A 24 23.32 -6.06 4.28
C ASP A 24 22.56 -7.33 3.86
N ILE A 25 23.26 -8.46 3.92
CA ILE A 25 22.83 -9.78 3.45
C ILE A 25 21.88 -10.48 4.44
N ASN A 26 21.67 -9.89 5.63
CA ASN A 26 20.86 -10.51 6.68
C ASN A 26 19.37 -10.20 6.54
N ASN A 27 18.99 -9.30 5.62
CA ASN A 27 17.61 -8.95 5.38
C ASN A 27 17.36 -8.71 3.88
N ASP A 28 16.41 -9.44 3.29
CA ASP A 28 16.01 -9.25 1.90
C ASP A 28 15.25 -7.92 1.76
N GLN A 29 15.99 -6.83 1.51
CA GLN A 29 15.42 -5.53 1.17
C GLN A 29 14.90 -5.51 -0.28
N ILE A 30 13.79 -6.23 -0.50
CA ILE A 30 13.11 -6.28 -1.79
C ILE A 30 12.02 -5.21 -1.89
N VAL A 31 12.01 -4.48 -3.00
CA VAL A 31 10.91 -3.56 -3.32
C VAL A 31 9.66 -4.39 -3.60
N TYR A 32 8.57 -4.07 -2.92
CA TYR A 32 7.28 -4.72 -3.12
C TYR A 32 6.46 -4.06 -4.23
N SER A 33 6.50 -2.73 -4.32
CA SER A 33 5.76 -2.00 -5.35
C SER A 33 6.45 -0.69 -5.73
N LEU A 34 6.25 -0.31 -7.00
CA LEU A 34 6.73 0.90 -7.63
C LEU A 34 5.61 1.56 -8.42
N ALA A 35 5.45 2.87 -8.31
CA ALA A 35 4.51 3.64 -9.12
C ALA A 35 5.14 4.94 -9.65
N PRO A 36 4.76 5.40 -10.85
CA PRO A 36 5.15 6.72 -11.35
C PRO A 36 4.47 7.81 -10.54
N THR A 37 5.07 9.00 -10.53
CA THR A 37 4.52 10.20 -9.93
C THR A 37 4.35 11.32 -10.97
N SER A 38 3.43 12.24 -10.74
CA SER A 38 3.01 13.30 -11.66
C SER A 38 4.11 14.32 -11.97
N ASP A 39 5.13 14.40 -11.12
CA ASP A 39 6.36 15.18 -11.32
C ASP A 39 7.41 14.45 -12.18
N GLY A 40 7.05 13.29 -12.76
CA GLY A 40 7.95 12.46 -13.57
C GLY A 40 8.91 11.59 -12.77
N GLY A 41 8.82 11.60 -11.43
CA GLY A 41 9.57 10.70 -10.56
C GLY A 41 8.84 9.39 -10.26
N PHE A 42 9.21 8.78 -9.14
CA PHE A 42 8.75 7.45 -8.76
C PHE A 42 8.55 7.31 -7.25
N ILE A 43 7.58 6.52 -6.82
CA ILE A 43 7.37 6.16 -5.41
C ILE A 43 7.50 4.65 -5.24
N LEU A 44 8.22 4.22 -4.20
CA LEU A 44 8.55 2.84 -3.89
C LEU A 44 8.09 2.50 -2.48
N VAL A 45 7.71 1.24 -2.26
CA VAL A 45 7.50 0.67 -0.92
C VAL A 45 8.21 -0.69 -0.81
N GLY A 46 8.79 -0.95 0.36
CA GLY A 46 9.52 -2.18 0.69
C GLY A 46 9.76 -2.29 2.20
N PRO A 47 10.54 -3.27 2.66
CA PRO A 47 11.08 -3.29 4.02
C PRO A 47 11.91 -2.03 4.29
N SER A 48 11.89 -1.53 5.51
CA SER A 48 12.75 -0.44 5.95
C SER A 48 14.18 -0.95 6.21
N GLU A 49 15.14 -0.04 6.33
CA GLU A 49 16.51 -0.38 6.74
C GLU A 49 16.57 -0.92 8.18
N GLY A 50 15.60 -0.57 9.03
CA GLY A 50 15.53 -0.95 10.45
C GLY A 50 15.13 -2.39 10.73
N GLY A 51 14.58 -3.14 9.75
CA GLY A 51 14.20 -4.54 9.95
C GLY A 51 13.11 -5.07 9.03
N LEU A 52 12.85 -6.37 9.10
CA LEU A 52 11.91 -7.13 8.26
C LEU A 52 10.44 -6.69 8.38
N LEU A 53 10.06 -6.09 9.50
CA LEU A 53 8.67 -5.73 9.83
C LEU A 53 8.35 -4.25 9.63
N ASP A 54 9.37 -3.43 9.40
CA ASP A 54 9.19 -2.00 9.22
C ASP A 54 8.95 -1.69 7.74
N VAL A 55 8.13 -0.68 7.46
CA VAL A 55 7.82 -0.28 6.07
C VAL A 55 8.62 0.93 5.66
N GLY A 56 9.46 0.76 4.64
CA GLY A 56 10.18 1.83 3.96
C GLY A 56 9.37 2.37 2.78
N VAL A 57 9.22 3.69 2.71
CA VAL A 57 8.62 4.41 1.57
C VAL A 57 9.64 5.40 1.02
N VAL A 58 9.96 5.29 -0.27
CA VAL A 58 11.02 6.07 -0.91
C VAL A 58 10.49 6.78 -2.15
N LYS A 59 10.62 8.12 -2.18
CA LYS A 59 10.35 8.93 -3.36
C LYS A 59 11.65 9.21 -4.09
N LEU A 60 11.65 8.93 -5.39
CA LEU A 60 12.70 9.28 -6.32
C LEU A 60 12.23 10.42 -7.23
N ASN A 61 13.16 11.25 -7.67
CA ASN A 61 12.93 12.19 -8.76
C ASN A 61 13.04 11.48 -10.13
N SER A 62 12.82 12.23 -11.22
CA SER A 62 12.87 11.71 -12.58
C SER A 62 14.23 11.15 -13.00
N SER A 63 15.31 11.57 -12.32
CA SER A 63 16.67 11.07 -12.53
C SER A 63 17.00 9.87 -11.65
N GLY A 64 16.06 9.34 -10.85
CA GLY A 64 16.31 8.23 -9.94
C GLY A 64 17.02 8.62 -8.64
N VAL A 65 17.18 9.91 -8.32
CA VAL A 65 17.79 10.34 -7.04
C VAL A 65 16.72 10.43 -5.96
N VAL A 66 17.04 9.97 -4.74
CA VAL A 66 16.15 10.03 -3.58
C VAL A 66 15.78 11.48 -3.28
N SER A 67 14.49 11.78 -3.36
CA SER A 67 13.91 13.05 -2.95
C SER A 67 13.59 13.05 -1.46
N TRP A 68 13.08 11.93 -0.96
CA TRP A 68 12.91 11.66 0.46
C TRP A 68 12.71 10.15 0.69
N ALA A 69 13.01 9.70 1.90
CA ALA A 69 12.73 8.34 2.39
C ALA A 69 12.09 8.41 3.77
N LYS A 70 11.23 7.43 4.08
CA LYS A 70 10.54 7.29 5.36
C LYS A 70 10.55 5.84 5.80
N ASP A 71 11.04 5.62 7.01
CA ASP A 71 10.84 4.36 7.72
C ASP A 71 9.64 4.52 8.64
N LEU A 72 8.75 3.54 8.59
CA LEU A 72 7.52 3.55 9.35
C LEU A 72 7.62 2.53 10.47
N TYR A 73 7.89 3.05 11.66
CA TYR A 73 7.86 2.32 12.94
C TYR A 73 6.48 2.42 13.58
N VAL A 74 5.43 2.26 12.78
CA VAL A 74 4.08 2.26 13.31
C VAL A 74 3.86 0.87 13.90
N SER A 75 3.57 0.79 15.20
CA SER A 75 3.40 -0.47 15.95
C SER A 75 2.39 -1.44 15.34
N ASP A 76 1.58 -0.95 14.41
CA ASP A 76 0.46 -1.65 13.81
C ASP A 76 0.71 -1.98 12.34
N VAL A 77 1.96 -1.95 11.84
CA VAL A 77 2.29 -2.25 10.44
C VAL A 77 3.24 -3.44 10.37
N GLU A 78 2.87 -4.43 9.54
CA GLU A 78 3.70 -5.61 9.30
C GLU A 78 4.46 -5.50 7.97
N TYR A 79 3.76 -5.12 6.89
CA TYR A 79 4.39 -4.84 5.60
C TYR A 79 3.52 -3.96 4.71
N GLY A 80 4.16 -3.19 3.82
CA GLY A 80 3.53 -2.50 2.70
C GLY A 80 3.57 -3.38 1.46
N ALA A 81 2.45 -3.54 0.74
CA ALA A 81 2.38 -4.42 -0.43
C ALA A 81 2.31 -3.64 -1.75
N ALA A 82 1.60 -2.51 -1.75
CA ALA A 82 1.33 -1.73 -2.94
C ALA A 82 1.37 -0.23 -2.63
N VAL A 83 1.82 0.58 -3.60
CA VAL A 83 1.87 2.04 -3.46
C VAL A 83 1.40 2.73 -4.72
N ILE A 84 0.68 3.85 -4.58
CA ILE A 84 0.30 4.75 -5.66
C ILE A 84 0.48 6.21 -5.23
N GLN A 85 0.66 7.10 -6.19
CA GLN A 85 0.39 8.52 -5.97
C GLN A 85 -1.12 8.77 -6.05
N SER A 86 -1.66 9.53 -5.11
CA SER A 86 -3.05 9.95 -5.14
C SER A 86 -3.28 11.20 -5.98
N THR A 87 -4.53 11.43 -6.40
CA THR A 87 -4.92 12.58 -7.24
C THR A 87 -4.72 13.94 -6.59
N ASP A 88 -4.55 14.00 -5.26
CA ASP A 88 -4.22 15.21 -4.51
C ASP A 88 -2.71 15.46 -4.40
N GLY A 89 -1.89 14.64 -5.08
CA GLY A 89 -0.43 14.72 -5.05
C GLY A 89 0.23 14.06 -3.84
N GLY A 90 -0.58 13.51 -2.91
CA GLY A 90 -0.11 12.65 -1.84
C GLY A 90 0.22 11.23 -2.31
N TYR A 91 0.41 10.32 -1.36
CA TYR A 91 0.69 8.91 -1.64
C TYR A 91 -0.16 8.01 -0.79
N VAL A 92 -0.44 6.83 -1.31
CA VAL A 92 -1.23 5.80 -0.63
C VAL A 92 -0.46 4.50 -0.68
N VAL A 93 -0.25 3.89 0.49
CA VAL A 93 0.32 2.56 0.62
C VAL A 93 -0.78 1.63 1.15
N ALA A 94 -0.94 0.47 0.53
CA ALA A 94 -1.77 -0.60 1.07
C ALA A 94 -0.90 -1.79 1.47
N GLY A 95 -1.28 -2.49 2.53
CA GLY A 95 -0.52 -3.63 3.04
C GLY A 95 -1.25 -4.37 4.15
N CYS A 96 -0.47 -4.80 5.14
CA CYS A 96 -0.94 -5.61 6.26
C CYS A 96 -0.49 -4.98 7.59
N SER A 97 -1.37 -5.00 8.58
CA SER A 97 -1.02 -4.69 9.96
C SER A 97 -0.42 -5.90 10.68
N VAL A 98 0.20 -5.66 11.84
CA VAL A 98 0.72 -6.72 12.74
C VAL A 98 -0.37 -7.65 13.27
N THR A 99 -1.63 -7.20 13.24
CA THR A 99 -2.81 -8.00 13.61
C THR A 99 -3.42 -8.74 12.42
N ASP A 100 -2.69 -8.81 11.30
CA ASP A 100 -3.17 -9.32 10.03
C ASP A 100 -4.50 -8.70 9.60
N ASN A 101 -4.58 -7.37 9.54
CA ASN A 101 -5.68 -6.69 8.86
C ASN A 101 -5.16 -6.01 7.60
N MET A 102 -6.04 -5.73 6.63
CA MET A 102 -5.69 -4.78 5.58
C MET A 102 -5.32 -3.45 6.19
N LEU A 103 -4.26 -2.87 5.69
CA LEU A 103 -3.79 -1.57 6.09
C LEU A 103 -3.81 -0.62 4.90
N LEU A 104 -4.22 0.62 5.14
CA LEU A 104 -4.13 1.74 4.23
C LEU A 104 -3.40 2.89 4.92
N LEU A 105 -2.27 3.32 4.39
CA LEU A 105 -1.49 4.46 4.87
C LEU A 105 -1.60 5.62 3.88
N LYS A 106 -1.76 6.83 4.38
CA LYS A 106 -1.87 8.05 3.56
C LYS A 106 -0.75 9.03 3.86
N PHE A 107 -0.08 9.51 2.83
CA PHE A 107 1.00 10.49 2.93
C PHE A 107 0.63 11.77 2.19
N ASN A 108 1.12 12.90 2.70
CA ASN A 108 1.16 14.13 1.92
C ASN A 108 2.29 14.08 0.87
N SER A 109 2.33 15.07 -0.03
CA SER A 109 3.31 15.14 -1.12
C SER A 109 4.78 15.17 -0.66
N SER A 110 5.04 15.59 0.57
CA SER A 110 6.37 15.67 1.19
C SER A 110 6.73 14.41 1.99
N GLY A 111 5.91 13.36 1.92
CA GLY A 111 6.14 12.09 2.62
C GLY A 111 5.75 12.11 4.11
N GLY A 112 5.04 13.13 4.58
CA GLY A 112 4.48 13.13 5.94
C GLY A 112 3.24 12.24 6.02
N LEU A 113 3.21 11.29 6.96
CA LEU A 113 2.03 10.47 7.23
C LEU A 113 0.87 11.35 7.71
N THR A 114 -0.29 11.24 7.08
CA THR A 114 -1.51 12.03 7.36
C THR A 114 -2.63 11.20 7.96
N GLY A 115 -2.50 9.87 7.91
CA GLY A 115 -3.45 8.94 8.51
C GLY A 115 -3.18 7.50 8.11
N TYR A 116 -3.72 6.58 8.89
CA TYR A 116 -3.75 5.16 8.58
C TYR A 116 -5.12 4.57 8.92
N TYR A 117 -5.49 3.48 8.23
CA TYR A 117 -6.74 2.78 8.42
C TYR A 117 -6.52 1.28 8.35
N SER A 118 -7.19 0.54 9.24
CA SER A 118 -7.15 -0.92 9.30
C SER A 118 -8.53 -1.49 8.98
N TYR A 119 -8.60 -2.54 8.15
CA TYR A 119 -9.85 -3.18 7.74
C TYR A 119 -9.70 -4.71 7.82
N GLY A 120 -10.71 -5.40 8.36
CA GLY A 120 -10.68 -6.85 8.56
C GLY A 120 -10.66 -7.25 10.03
N THR A 121 -10.75 -8.56 10.28
CA THR A 121 -10.98 -9.15 11.62
C THR A 121 -9.90 -10.14 12.01
N SER A 122 -8.64 -9.90 11.63
CA SER A 122 -7.48 -10.81 11.61
C SER A 122 -7.42 -11.76 10.41
N TRP A 123 -6.19 -12.00 9.94
CA TRP A 123 -5.78 -12.77 8.77
C TRP A 123 -6.14 -12.19 7.38
N ASP A 124 -6.47 -10.91 7.35
CA ASP A 124 -6.76 -10.11 6.17
C ASP A 124 -5.53 -9.27 5.77
N GLY A 125 -5.25 -9.11 4.48
CA GLY A 125 -4.11 -8.28 4.05
C GLY A 125 -4.25 -7.75 2.65
N ALA A 126 -4.01 -6.46 2.44
CA ALA A 126 -4.05 -5.86 1.13
C ALA A 126 -2.80 -6.23 0.32
N LYS A 127 -2.99 -6.50 -0.97
CA LYS A 127 -1.93 -6.86 -1.93
C LYS A 127 -1.87 -5.90 -3.11
N SER A 128 -2.94 -5.20 -3.42
CA SER A 128 -2.99 -4.22 -4.50
C SER A 128 -3.84 -3.03 -4.09
N VAL A 129 -3.53 -1.86 -4.65
CA VAL A 129 -4.26 -0.62 -4.43
C VAL A 129 -4.35 0.19 -5.71
N ILE A 130 -5.52 0.78 -5.94
CA ILE A 130 -5.74 1.78 -6.97
C ILE A 130 -6.58 2.92 -6.40
N GLN A 131 -6.55 4.08 -7.08
CA GLN A 131 -7.52 5.13 -6.86
C GLN A 131 -8.54 5.14 -8.00
N ASP A 132 -9.83 5.19 -7.64
CA ASP A 132 -10.97 5.35 -8.56
C ASP A 132 -11.75 6.60 -8.14
N GLY A 133 -11.44 7.73 -8.77
CA GLY A 133 -12.01 9.02 -8.41
C GLY A 133 -11.77 9.38 -6.95
N SER A 134 -12.85 9.57 -6.20
CA SER A 134 -12.82 9.90 -4.76
C SER A 134 -12.66 8.67 -3.85
N TYR A 135 -12.38 7.50 -4.40
CA TYR A 135 -12.25 6.25 -3.65
C TYR A 135 -10.86 5.64 -3.78
N ILE A 136 -10.44 4.93 -2.75
CA ILE A 136 -9.36 3.95 -2.82
C ILE A 136 -9.98 2.56 -2.89
N VAL A 137 -9.47 1.75 -3.81
CA VAL A 137 -9.83 0.35 -3.94
C VAL A 137 -8.62 -0.49 -3.59
N MET A 138 -8.79 -1.40 -2.63
CA MET A 138 -7.77 -2.37 -2.24
C MET A 138 -8.27 -3.78 -2.57
N ALA A 139 -7.38 -4.62 -3.07
CA ALA A 139 -7.62 -6.05 -3.24
C ALA A 139 -6.62 -6.83 -2.40
N GLY A 140 -7.05 -7.94 -1.81
CA GLY A 140 -6.25 -8.64 -0.83
C GLY A 140 -6.67 -10.09 -0.58
N LYS A 141 -6.00 -10.68 0.40
CA LYS A 141 -6.25 -12.02 0.90
C LYS A 141 -7.06 -11.94 2.20
N ARG A 142 -7.96 -12.89 2.42
CA ARG A 142 -8.56 -13.23 3.71
C ARG A 142 -8.20 -14.67 4.03
N ILE A 143 -7.83 -14.98 5.26
CA ILE A 143 -7.77 -16.38 5.70
C ILE A 143 -8.97 -16.65 6.58
N ASN A 144 -9.71 -17.71 6.26
CA ASN A 144 -10.78 -18.18 7.13
C ASN A 144 -10.16 -19.02 8.27
N PRO A 145 -10.31 -18.63 9.56
CA PRO A 145 -9.70 -19.36 10.67
C PRO A 145 -10.20 -20.79 10.81
N SER A 146 -11.37 -21.12 10.23
CA SER A 146 -11.95 -22.46 10.33
C SER A 146 -11.36 -23.48 9.37
N ASP A 147 -10.72 -23.04 8.28
CA ASP A 147 -10.18 -23.93 7.25
C ASP A 147 -8.76 -23.57 6.76
N TYR A 148 -8.22 -22.42 7.19
CA TYR A 148 -6.91 -21.88 6.83
C TYR A 148 -6.69 -21.67 5.32
N PHE A 149 -7.76 -21.63 4.51
CA PHE A 149 -7.65 -21.32 3.09
C PHE A 149 -7.69 -19.82 2.85
N TYR A 150 -7.01 -19.41 1.78
CA TYR A 150 -7.01 -18.04 1.30
C TYR A 150 -8.22 -17.78 0.40
N ASP A 151 -9.06 -16.85 0.82
CA ASP A 151 -10.03 -16.17 -0.03
C ASP A 151 -9.44 -14.86 -0.55
N TRP A 152 -10.03 -14.31 -1.61
CA TRP A 152 -9.70 -12.99 -2.11
C TRP A 152 -10.88 -12.04 -1.93
N PHE A 153 -10.59 -10.77 -1.68
CA PHE A 153 -11.63 -9.76 -1.54
C PHE A 153 -11.19 -8.38 -2.05
N VAL A 154 -12.17 -7.50 -2.21
CA VAL A 154 -11.99 -6.12 -2.68
C VAL A 154 -12.73 -5.17 -1.74
N VAL A 155 -12.03 -4.16 -1.25
CA VAL A 155 -12.56 -3.08 -0.41
C VAL A 155 -12.50 -1.76 -1.18
N LYS A 156 -13.59 -1.01 -1.19
CA LYS A 156 -13.66 0.34 -1.75
C LYS A 156 -14.01 1.33 -0.64
N VAL A 157 -13.10 2.26 -0.35
CA VAL A 157 -13.22 3.23 0.75
C VAL A 157 -13.13 4.66 0.23
N SER A 158 -13.84 5.58 0.87
CA SER A 158 -13.81 7.00 0.49
C SER A 158 -12.45 7.63 0.83
N TYR A 159 -11.78 8.22 -0.14
CA TYR A 159 -10.47 8.86 0.02
C TYR A 159 -10.52 10.13 0.86
N SER A 160 -11.59 10.93 0.71
CA SER A 160 -11.77 12.24 1.34
C SER A 160 -12.30 12.20 2.78
N LYS A 161 -12.84 11.07 3.23
CA LYS A 161 -13.32 10.97 4.62
C LYS A 161 -12.09 10.79 5.50
N ARG A 162 -11.75 11.84 6.26
CA ARG A 162 -11.01 11.67 7.51
C ARG A 162 -11.85 10.72 8.35
N HIS A 163 -11.50 9.43 8.39
CA HIS A 163 -11.92 8.61 9.53
C HIS A 163 -11.06 9.08 10.70
N SER A 164 -11.43 10.23 11.27
CA SER A 164 -10.75 10.92 12.37
C SER A 164 -11.04 10.31 13.72
N GLU A 165 -11.46 9.06 13.74
CA GLU A 165 -11.59 8.25 14.94
C GLU A 165 -10.95 6.93 14.55
N LEU A 166 -9.71 6.72 15.01
CA LEU A 166 -9.21 5.36 15.18
C LEU A 166 -10.30 4.62 15.94
N GLY A 167 -10.70 3.46 15.42
CA GLY A 167 -11.90 2.80 15.89
C GLY A 167 -12.42 1.71 14.98
N GLU A 168 -11.93 0.53 15.29
CA GLU A 168 -12.47 -0.80 14.99
C GLU A 168 -12.20 -1.39 13.61
N ALA A 169 -11.66 -2.60 13.67
CA ALA A 169 -11.81 -3.64 12.66
C ALA A 169 -13.23 -3.61 12.07
N PHE A 170 -13.33 -3.50 10.75
CA PHE A 170 -14.59 -3.72 10.07
C PHE A 170 -14.92 -5.20 10.16
N ASP A 171 -16.00 -5.51 10.88
CA ASP A 171 -16.44 -6.87 11.13
C ASP A 171 -17.03 -7.48 9.84
N LEU A 172 -16.32 -8.42 9.22
CA LEU A 172 -16.78 -9.12 8.00
C LEU A 172 -17.64 -10.37 8.35
N PHE A 173 -18.25 -10.44 9.54
CA PHE A 173 -19.04 -11.61 10.02
C PHE A 173 -20.47 -11.71 9.46
N GLY A 174 -20.73 -11.22 8.25
CA GLY A 174 -21.96 -11.60 7.56
C GLY A 174 -21.99 -13.13 7.39
N VAL A 175 -22.90 -13.83 8.07
CA VAL A 175 -23.11 -15.26 7.86
C VAL A 175 -23.53 -15.48 6.40
N PHE A 176 -22.62 -16.01 5.57
CA PHE A 176 -22.85 -16.13 4.13
C PHE A 176 -23.60 -17.43 3.80
N GLY A 177 -24.88 -17.28 3.44
CA GLY A 177 -25.58 -18.28 2.65
C GLY A 177 -25.01 -18.29 1.24
N TRP A 178 -24.33 -19.38 0.87
CA TRP A 178 -23.77 -19.62 -0.45
C TRP A 178 -24.82 -19.42 -1.56
N ARG A 179 -24.86 -18.23 -2.15
CA ARG A 179 -25.53 -17.97 -3.41
C ARG A 179 -24.63 -17.08 -4.26
N SER A 180 -23.71 -17.72 -4.96
CA SER A 180 -22.77 -17.19 -5.97
C SER A 180 -21.46 -16.58 -5.45
N ARG A 181 -20.41 -16.74 -6.28
CA ARG A 181 -18.96 -16.53 -6.02
C ARG A 181 -18.54 -15.07 -5.78
N PHE A 182 -19.43 -14.23 -5.23
CA PHE A 182 -19.20 -12.81 -5.01
C PHE A 182 -19.95 -12.36 -3.75
N CYS A 183 -19.23 -11.93 -2.72
CA CYS A 183 -19.83 -11.31 -1.53
C CYS A 183 -19.88 -9.79 -1.71
N LEU A 184 -21.07 -9.19 -1.61
CA LEU A 184 -21.26 -7.75 -1.52
C LEU A 184 -21.32 -7.32 -0.04
N PHE A 185 -20.52 -6.32 0.34
CA PHE A 185 -20.56 -5.71 1.68
C PHE A 185 -21.56 -4.56 1.73
N ASN A 186 -22.32 -4.45 2.83
CA ASN A 186 -23.22 -3.33 3.11
C ASN A 186 -22.71 -2.52 4.32
N ASN A 187 -22.77 -1.19 4.23
CA ASN A 187 -22.17 -0.19 5.15
C ASN A 187 -22.64 -0.18 6.63
N LYS A 188 -23.38 -1.17 7.12
CA LYS A 188 -24.11 -1.07 8.41
C LYS A 188 -23.39 -1.60 9.65
N ASP A 189 -22.23 -2.23 9.53
CA ASP A 189 -21.60 -3.00 10.63
C ASP A 189 -20.31 -2.36 11.20
N ILE A 190 -20.28 -1.03 11.42
CA ILE A 190 -19.08 -0.28 11.86
C ILE A 190 -19.25 0.24 13.30
N ARG A 191 -18.31 -0.04 14.20
CA ARG A 191 -18.21 0.51 15.58
C ARG A 191 -16.86 1.24 15.77
N ARG A 192 -16.57 1.92 16.92
CA ARG A 192 -15.43 2.89 17.09
C ARG A 192 -14.73 2.87 18.48
N GLY A 193 -13.40 3.09 18.55
CA GLY A 193 -12.58 3.21 19.80
C GLY A 193 -11.08 3.66 19.64
N ILE A 194 -10.53 4.41 20.60
CA ILE A 194 -9.38 5.37 20.51
C ILE A 194 -7.98 4.81 20.95
N PRO A 195 -6.85 5.15 20.30
CA PRO A 195 -5.48 5.01 20.85
C PRO A 195 -4.64 6.31 20.98
N HIS A 196 -3.52 6.22 21.71
CA HIS A 196 -2.55 7.29 22.03
C HIS A 196 -1.22 7.14 21.28
N SER A 197 -0.57 8.25 20.90
CA SER A 197 0.83 8.31 20.44
C SER A 197 1.74 8.98 21.48
N ARG A 198 3.04 8.62 21.50
CA ARG A 198 4.10 9.39 22.14
C ARG A 198 5.14 9.76 21.10
N ASP A 199 5.39 11.05 20.93
CA ASP A 199 6.57 11.57 20.22
C ASP A 199 7.80 11.46 21.14
N PRO A 200 8.96 11.01 20.65
CA PRO A 200 10.22 11.27 21.31
C PRO A 200 10.73 12.66 20.90
N GLY A 201 11.08 13.47 21.91
CA GLY A 201 11.76 14.76 21.74
C GLY A 201 13.25 14.63 21.46
#